data_AF-A0A2A4RPT2-F1
#
_entry.id   AF-A0A2A4RPT2-F1
#
_cell.length_a   1.000
_cell.length_b   1.000
_cell.length_c   1.000
_cell.angle_alpha   90.00
_cell.angle_beta   90.00
_cell.angle_gamma   90.00
#
_symmetry.space_group_name_H-M   'P 1'
#
loop_
_entity.id
_entity.type
_entity.pdbx_description
1 polymer ?
#
loop_
_entity_poly.entity_id
_entity_poly.type
_entity_poly.pdbx_seq_one_letter_code
_entity_poly.pdbx_strand_id
1 'polypeptide(L)'
;MINNSDPIDLTNAGFIEANTADGLRKCLVDEFSSLYIFHLRGNQRTSGELSRKEGGKIFGSGSRAPIAISLLVRNPDAKQQGQIFFHDIGDYLTREQKLEKVSAFKSVSGIAKSNGWNQVTPDEYGDWLNQRDHSFGEFILLSSKKSEVDRIFCDYSNGVKTNRDAWCYNYSSESLSGNINDMLVVYNSELEAIYNNSNYSVTQDSTRISWSSGLLNNVDRKLVGSFSPIGIRRCLYRPFTRSWAYFDSFLNDRPGQMPKIFPPDKKNIIIWTTGVGATLPFSSWISDTICSIQQGPAAAQHFPLYIYEKVDEASAGKNDLFAEQVTPDENGYTRKDGISDAGLAHFHVVYPDEAINKEDLFYYIYGLLHSEEYRSRYADNLSKELPRIPAVKTAKDFWAFSKAGRQLAELHLNYETVEMYPVKVEGGAVGDDCRVEKMKHPKIKVDGKS
;
A
#
# COMPACT_ATOMS: atom_id res chain seq x y z
N MET A 1 -11.90 -41.44 -11.06
CA MET A 1 -11.18 -41.55 -12.34
C MET A 1 -11.07 -40.15 -12.90
N ILE A 2 -9.89 -39.73 -13.33
CA ILE A 2 -9.70 -38.45 -14.03
C ILE A 2 -10.10 -38.73 -15.48
N ASN A 3 -11.04 -37.98 -16.04
CA ASN A 3 -11.42 -38.11 -17.44
C ASN A 3 -10.39 -37.39 -18.31
N ASN A 4 -10.19 -37.83 -19.56
CA ASN A 4 -9.26 -37.20 -20.51
C ASN A 4 -9.60 -35.73 -20.87
N SER A 5 -10.70 -35.18 -20.35
CA SER A 5 -11.16 -33.80 -20.53
C SER A 5 -10.94 -32.90 -19.31
N ASP A 6 -10.41 -33.43 -18.19
CA ASP A 6 -10.17 -32.63 -16.98
C ASP A 6 -8.90 -31.78 -17.16
N PRO A 7 -8.96 -30.44 -17.00
CA PRO A 7 -7.79 -29.59 -17.19
C PRO A 7 -6.73 -29.81 -16.10
N ILE A 8 -5.49 -29.94 -16.55
CA ILE A 8 -4.28 -29.98 -15.71
C ILE A 8 -3.35 -28.89 -16.19
N ASP A 9 -3.12 -27.89 -15.36
CA ASP A 9 -2.29 -26.76 -15.71
C ASP A 9 -1.17 -26.50 -14.69
N LEU A 10 -0.05 -26.01 -15.20
CA LEU A 10 1.05 -25.46 -14.41
C LEU A 10 1.02 -23.94 -14.57
N THR A 11 0.50 -23.26 -13.55
CA THR A 11 0.14 -21.83 -13.67
C THR A 11 0.80 -20.98 -12.61
N ASN A 12 0.69 -19.66 -12.80
CA ASN A 12 0.97 -18.69 -11.75
C ASN A 12 -0.02 -18.91 -10.59
N ALA A 13 0.51 -19.18 -9.40
CA ALA A 13 -0.26 -19.48 -8.20
C ALA A 13 -0.84 -18.25 -7.49
N GLY A 14 -0.61 -17.04 -8.01
CA GLY A 14 -1.08 -15.81 -7.38
C GLY A 14 -2.60 -15.75 -7.13
N PHE A 15 -3.41 -16.48 -7.91
CA PHE A 15 -4.86 -16.52 -7.75
C PHE A 15 -5.33 -17.15 -6.42
N ILE A 16 -4.48 -17.94 -5.77
CA ILE A 16 -4.84 -18.67 -4.54
C ILE A 16 -5.07 -17.72 -3.37
N GLU A 17 -4.33 -16.60 -3.33
CA GLU A 17 -4.38 -15.63 -2.23
C GLU A 17 -4.68 -14.20 -2.69
N ALA A 18 -4.58 -13.88 -3.98
CA ALA A 18 -4.79 -12.51 -4.44
C ALA A 18 -6.20 -12.01 -4.14
N ASN A 19 -6.29 -10.78 -3.62
CA ASN A 19 -7.55 -10.09 -3.34
C ASN A 19 -8.43 -9.90 -4.59
N THR A 20 -7.84 -9.85 -5.78
CA THR A 20 -8.58 -9.68 -7.05
C THR A 20 -9.04 -10.99 -7.68
N ALA A 21 -8.76 -12.13 -7.04
CA ALA A 21 -9.06 -13.46 -7.56
C ALA A 21 -10.11 -14.20 -6.72
N ASP A 22 -10.78 -13.52 -5.80
CA ASP A 22 -11.89 -14.05 -5.00
C ASP A 22 -13.03 -14.57 -5.88
N GLY A 23 -13.44 -13.80 -6.90
CA GLY A 23 -14.46 -14.22 -7.86
C GLY A 23 -14.05 -15.48 -8.64
N LEU A 24 -12.78 -15.55 -9.08
CA LEU A 24 -12.25 -16.75 -9.74
C LEU A 24 -12.28 -17.95 -8.80
N ARG A 25 -11.84 -17.80 -7.54
CA ARG A 25 -11.85 -18.87 -6.54
C ARG A 25 -13.27 -19.40 -6.29
N LYS A 26 -14.27 -18.51 -6.22
CA LYS A 26 -15.68 -18.90 -6.09
C LYS A 26 -16.18 -19.69 -7.29
N CYS A 27 -15.95 -19.19 -8.51
CA CYS A 27 -16.30 -19.93 -9.74
C CYS A 27 -15.64 -21.31 -9.81
N LEU A 28 -14.37 -21.42 -9.44
CA LEU A 28 -13.66 -22.70 -9.43
C LEU A 28 -14.30 -23.73 -8.46
N VAL A 29 -14.80 -23.26 -7.31
CA VAL A 29 -15.51 -24.11 -6.33
C VAL A 29 -16.88 -24.52 -6.85
N ASP A 30 -17.59 -23.61 -7.53
CA ASP A 30 -18.93 -23.87 -8.06
C ASP A 30 -18.91 -24.79 -9.30
N GLU A 31 -17.91 -24.67 -10.16
CA GLU A 31 -17.88 -25.35 -11.46
C GLU A 31 -17.27 -26.77 -11.44
N PHE A 32 -16.39 -27.05 -10.47
CA PHE A 32 -15.60 -28.28 -10.39
C PHE A 32 -15.97 -29.10 -9.15
N SER A 33 -15.92 -30.42 -9.28
CA SER A 33 -16.25 -31.32 -8.18
C SER A 33 -15.10 -31.49 -7.19
N SER A 34 -13.86 -31.44 -7.68
CA SER A 34 -12.65 -31.51 -6.85
C SER A 34 -11.51 -30.70 -7.45
N LEU A 35 -10.76 -30.01 -6.61
CA LEU A 35 -9.63 -29.18 -6.96
C LEU A 35 -8.41 -29.67 -6.21
N TYR A 36 -7.36 -30.09 -6.92
CA TYR A 36 -6.08 -30.49 -6.32
C TYR A 36 -5.04 -29.42 -6.64
N ILE A 37 -4.59 -28.72 -5.61
CA ILE A 37 -3.68 -27.58 -5.72
C ILE A 37 -2.37 -27.93 -5.03
N PHE A 38 -1.34 -28.23 -5.83
CA PHE A 38 0.01 -28.44 -5.34
C PHE A 38 0.83 -27.16 -5.51
N HIS A 39 0.95 -26.41 -4.42
CA HIS A 39 1.64 -25.13 -4.38
C HIS A 39 3.16 -25.31 -4.29
N LEU A 40 3.87 -24.91 -5.35
CA LEU A 40 5.32 -25.06 -5.47
C LEU A 40 6.09 -23.81 -5.00
N ARG A 41 5.37 -22.76 -4.57
CA ARG A 41 5.95 -21.50 -4.09
C ARG A 41 6.88 -20.86 -5.14
N GLY A 42 7.88 -20.10 -4.69
CA GLY A 42 8.91 -19.49 -5.53
C GLY A 42 8.63 -18.03 -5.91
N ASN A 43 7.79 -17.32 -5.14
CA ASN A 43 7.52 -15.90 -5.38
C ASN A 43 8.73 -15.02 -5.04
N GLN A 44 9.53 -14.71 -6.05
CA GLN A 44 10.70 -13.85 -5.94
C GLN A 44 10.40 -12.38 -6.27
N ARG A 45 9.14 -11.97 -6.21
CA ARG A 45 8.75 -10.55 -6.10
C ARG A 45 8.68 -10.07 -4.65
N THR A 46 8.81 -10.99 -3.69
CA THR A 46 8.92 -10.71 -2.25
C THR A 46 10.37 -10.42 -1.87
N SER A 47 10.60 -10.01 -0.61
CA SER A 47 11.92 -9.72 -0.06
C SER A 47 12.05 -10.24 1.38
N GLY A 48 13.27 -10.21 1.92
CA GLY A 48 13.54 -10.59 3.31
C GLY A 48 13.21 -12.05 3.61
N GLU A 49 12.64 -12.29 4.79
CA GLU A 49 12.34 -13.64 5.28
C GLU A 49 11.29 -14.38 4.44
N LEU A 50 10.30 -13.66 3.90
CA LEU A 50 9.29 -14.27 3.03
C LEU A 50 9.91 -14.82 1.75
N SER A 51 10.84 -14.08 1.12
CA SER A 51 11.58 -14.55 -0.06
C SER A 51 12.43 -15.79 0.25
N ARG A 52 12.99 -15.88 1.46
CA ARG A 52 13.74 -17.06 1.91
C ARG A 52 12.84 -18.27 2.08
N LYS A 53 11.66 -18.10 2.70
CA LYS A 53 10.64 -19.15 2.82
C LYS A 53 10.20 -19.64 1.45
N GLU A 54 9.86 -18.73 0.54
CA GLU A 54 9.46 -19.05 -0.84
C GLU A 54 10.48 -19.92 -1.58
N GLY A 55 11.77 -19.75 -1.30
CA GLY A 55 12.84 -20.59 -1.81
C GLY A 55 13.03 -20.49 -3.33
N GLY A 56 13.50 -21.59 -3.93
CA GLY A 56 13.88 -21.65 -5.33
C GLY A 56 12.71 -21.48 -6.31
N LYS A 57 12.98 -20.78 -7.42
CA LYS A 57 12.04 -20.59 -8.54
C LYS A 57 11.98 -21.83 -9.42
N ILE A 58 10.78 -22.37 -9.64
CA ILE A 58 10.58 -23.56 -10.50
C ILE A 58 11.08 -23.35 -11.94
N PHE A 59 10.98 -22.13 -12.47
CA PHE A 59 11.44 -21.78 -13.83
C PHE A 59 12.72 -20.94 -13.87
N GLY A 60 13.47 -20.84 -12.76
CA GLY A 60 14.77 -20.18 -12.76
C GLY A 60 14.67 -18.70 -13.14
N SER A 61 15.39 -18.25 -14.16
CA SER A 61 15.33 -16.86 -14.66
C SER A 61 14.06 -16.56 -15.46
N GLY A 62 13.36 -17.58 -15.97
CA GLY A 62 12.18 -17.40 -16.84
C GLY A 62 10.94 -16.86 -16.13
N SER A 63 10.81 -17.05 -14.82
CA SER A 63 9.70 -16.50 -14.03
C SER A 63 10.09 -16.24 -12.58
N ARG A 64 9.54 -15.16 -12.02
CA ARG A 64 9.63 -14.79 -10.59
C ARG A 64 8.30 -14.99 -9.84
N ALA A 65 7.26 -15.49 -10.52
CA ALA A 65 5.95 -15.72 -9.93
C ALA A 65 5.93 -17.01 -9.09
N PRO A 66 5.07 -17.11 -8.06
CA PRO A 66 4.79 -18.39 -7.44
C PRO A 66 4.11 -19.31 -8.45
N ILE A 67 4.39 -20.60 -8.35
CA ILE A 67 3.86 -21.61 -9.29
C ILE A 67 3.07 -22.66 -8.53
N ALA A 68 1.98 -23.14 -9.13
CA ALA A 68 1.21 -24.27 -8.63
C ALA A 68 0.87 -25.22 -9.78
N ILE A 69 0.85 -26.53 -9.47
CA ILE A 69 0.21 -27.53 -10.32
C ILE A 69 -1.24 -27.62 -9.86
N SER A 70 -2.17 -27.33 -10.76
CA SER A 70 -3.61 -27.36 -10.49
C SER A 70 -4.27 -28.44 -11.34
N LEU A 71 -4.96 -29.38 -10.70
CA LEU A 71 -5.83 -30.35 -11.37
C LEU A 71 -7.27 -30.04 -10.95
N LEU A 72 -8.11 -29.72 -11.93
CA LEU A 72 -9.50 -29.37 -11.72
C LEU A 72 -10.38 -30.46 -12.31
N VAL A 73 -11.08 -31.20 -11.46
CA VAL A 73 -11.87 -32.37 -11.85
C VAL A 73 -13.32 -31.99 -11.96
N ARG A 74 -13.96 -32.31 -13.10
CA ARG A 74 -15.41 -32.14 -13.26
C ARG A 74 -16.08 -33.50 -13.30
N ASN A 75 -16.87 -33.79 -12.26
CA ASN A 75 -17.64 -35.02 -12.18
C ASN A 75 -19.13 -34.69 -11.92
N PRO A 76 -20.00 -34.80 -12.94
CA PRO A 76 -21.43 -34.57 -12.80
C PRO A 76 -22.10 -35.49 -11.76
N ASP A 77 -21.56 -36.69 -11.56
CA ASP A 77 -22.10 -37.69 -10.64
C ASP A 77 -21.54 -37.56 -9.21
N ALA A 78 -20.71 -36.54 -8.95
CA ALA A 78 -20.12 -36.35 -7.64
C ALA A 78 -21.17 -35.91 -6.60
N LYS A 79 -21.20 -36.62 -5.47
CA LYS A 79 -22.08 -36.30 -4.33
C LYS A 79 -21.73 -34.97 -3.65
N GLN A 80 -20.50 -34.52 -3.79
CA GLN A 80 -19.98 -33.27 -3.24
C GLN A 80 -19.26 -32.51 -4.34
N GLN A 81 -19.54 -31.21 -4.42
CA GLN A 81 -18.90 -30.28 -5.35
C GLN A 81 -17.91 -29.38 -4.61
N GLY A 82 -16.96 -28.79 -5.32
CA GLY A 82 -16.06 -27.77 -4.77
C GLY A 82 -15.07 -28.24 -3.72
N GLN A 83 -14.73 -29.54 -3.68
CA GLN A 83 -13.79 -30.05 -2.69
C GLN A 83 -12.35 -29.61 -3.02
N ILE A 84 -11.72 -28.83 -2.14
CA ILE A 84 -10.35 -28.36 -2.34
C ILE A 84 -9.37 -29.20 -1.53
N PHE A 85 -8.38 -29.77 -2.21
CA PHE A 85 -7.23 -30.46 -1.65
C PHE A 85 -5.98 -29.65 -1.93
N PHE A 86 -5.38 -29.09 -0.88
CA PHE A 86 -4.21 -28.23 -0.96
C PHE A 86 -2.98 -28.92 -0.38
N HIS A 87 -1.85 -28.81 -1.07
CA HIS A 87 -0.55 -29.27 -0.59
C HIS A 87 0.51 -28.20 -0.85
N ASP A 88 1.20 -27.74 0.20
CA ASP A 88 2.38 -26.89 0.09
C ASP A 88 3.64 -27.74 0.06
N ILE A 89 4.54 -27.46 -0.90
CA ILE A 89 5.83 -28.13 -1.02
C ILE A 89 6.75 -27.89 0.19
N GLY A 90 6.58 -26.76 0.89
CA GLY A 90 7.30 -26.37 2.10
C GLY A 90 8.27 -25.19 1.95
N ASP A 91 8.67 -24.64 3.10
CA ASP A 91 9.57 -23.48 3.22
C ASP A 91 11.05 -23.83 2.94
N TYR A 92 11.81 -22.82 2.48
CA TYR A 92 13.28 -22.81 2.37
C TYR A 92 13.88 -23.84 1.41
N LEU A 93 13.07 -24.43 0.53
CA LEU A 93 13.55 -25.43 -0.42
C LEU A 93 14.21 -24.77 -1.64
N THR A 94 15.34 -25.30 -2.06
CA THR A 94 15.94 -24.97 -3.36
C THR A 94 15.05 -25.47 -4.50
N ARG A 95 15.33 -25.03 -5.73
CA ARG A 95 14.60 -25.52 -6.90
C ARG A 95 14.76 -27.02 -7.04
N GLU A 96 15.97 -27.52 -6.85
CA GLU A 96 16.34 -28.92 -7.03
C GLU A 96 15.60 -29.80 -6.02
N GLN A 97 15.59 -29.40 -4.74
CA GLN A 97 14.83 -30.10 -3.69
C GLN A 97 13.32 -30.14 -3.97
N LYS A 98 12.76 -29.05 -4.54
CA LYS A 98 11.36 -29.02 -4.96
C LYS A 98 11.10 -30.02 -6.08
N LEU A 99 11.96 -30.07 -7.10
CA LEU A 99 11.83 -30.99 -8.23
C LEU A 99 12.01 -32.46 -7.80
N GLU A 100 12.91 -32.73 -6.85
CA GLU A 100 13.08 -34.05 -6.24
C GLU A 100 11.80 -34.51 -5.53
N LYS A 101 11.16 -33.63 -4.73
CA LYS A 101 9.88 -33.95 -4.09
C LYS A 101 8.78 -34.24 -5.12
N VAL A 102 8.65 -33.39 -6.15
CA VAL A 102 7.67 -33.61 -7.23
C VAL A 102 7.91 -34.97 -7.92
N SER A 103 9.16 -35.29 -8.23
CA SER A 103 9.55 -36.58 -8.83
C SER A 103 9.24 -37.76 -7.91
N ALA A 104 9.50 -37.63 -6.61
CA ALA A 104 9.24 -38.66 -5.62
C ALA A 104 7.74 -38.97 -5.48
N PHE A 105 6.88 -37.96 -5.55
CA PHE A 105 5.42 -38.17 -5.53
C PHE A 105 4.91 -38.90 -6.78
N LYS A 106 5.52 -38.69 -7.95
CA LYS A 106 5.14 -39.26 -9.27
C LYS A 106 3.74 -38.90 -9.79
N SER A 107 2.76 -38.72 -8.92
CA SER A 107 1.36 -38.43 -9.23
C SER A 107 0.64 -37.81 -8.02
N VAL A 108 -0.56 -37.28 -8.24
CA VAL A 108 -1.49 -36.77 -7.21
C VAL A 108 -1.77 -37.85 -6.14
N SER A 109 -1.88 -39.11 -6.55
CA SER A 109 -2.05 -40.26 -5.65
C SER A 109 -0.83 -40.53 -4.78
N GLY A 110 0.38 -40.13 -5.21
CA GLY A 110 1.58 -40.22 -4.38
C GLY A 110 1.53 -39.28 -3.18
N ILE A 111 1.03 -38.06 -3.37
CA ILE A 111 0.80 -37.10 -2.29
C ILE A 111 -0.28 -37.64 -1.33
N ALA A 112 -1.32 -38.29 -1.86
CA ALA A 112 -2.35 -38.92 -1.03
C ALA A 112 -1.79 -40.08 -0.19
N LYS A 113 -0.91 -40.92 -0.75
CA LYS A 113 -0.26 -42.02 -0.03
C LYS A 113 0.62 -41.54 1.12
N SER A 114 1.21 -40.36 1.02
CA SER A 114 1.96 -39.72 2.11
C SER A 114 1.07 -38.88 3.04
N ASN A 115 -0.25 -38.96 2.92
CA ASN A 115 -1.23 -38.14 3.65
C ASN A 115 -0.92 -36.63 3.57
N GLY A 116 -0.47 -36.16 2.40
CA GLY A 116 -0.01 -34.78 2.22
C GLY A 116 -1.11 -33.77 1.87
N TRP A 117 -2.30 -34.24 1.50
CA TRP A 117 -3.41 -33.36 1.14
C TRP A 117 -4.11 -32.80 2.38
N ASN A 118 -4.19 -31.47 2.45
CA ASN A 118 -5.02 -30.78 3.43
C ASN A 118 -6.32 -30.37 2.75
N GLN A 119 -7.46 -30.74 3.32
CA GLN A 119 -8.74 -30.29 2.82
C GLN A 119 -8.97 -28.85 3.26
N VAL A 120 -9.35 -27.99 2.32
CA VAL A 120 -9.61 -26.57 2.55
C VAL A 120 -11.09 -26.29 2.31
N THR A 121 -11.71 -25.57 3.24
CA THR A 121 -13.08 -25.08 3.09
C THR A 121 -13.02 -23.57 2.90
N PRO A 122 -13.42 -23.01 1.75
CA PRO A 122 -13.46 -21.57 1.53
C PRO A 122 -14.33 -20.85 2.57
N ASP A 123 -13.94 -19.63 2.95
CA ASP A 123 -14.80 -18.75 3.74
C ASP A 123 -15.82 -17.98 2.86
N GLU A 124 -16.66 -17.16 3.48
CA GLU A 124 -17.66 -16.33 2.78
C GLU A 124 -17.04 -15.32 1.78
N TYR A 125 -15.77 -14.95 2.01
CA TYR A 125 -15.00 -14.07 1.13
C TYR A 125 -14.41 -14.83 -0.05
N GLY A 126 -14.48 -16.16 -0.07
CA GLY A 126 -13.88 -17.03 -1.08
C GLY A 126 -12.40 -17.26 -0.84
N ASP A 127 -11.89 -17.00 0.36
CA ASP A 127 -10.50 -17.20 0.71
C ASP A 127 -10.25 -18.66 1.07
N TRP A 128 -9.24 -19.25 0.44
CA TRP A 128 -8.83 -20.64 0.70
C TRP A 128 -7.82 -20.71 1.85
N LEU A 129 -6.89 -19.76 1.89
CA LEU A 129 -5.84 -19.68 2.90
C LEU A 129 -5.91 -18.34 3.62
N ASN A 130 -5.30 -18.28 4.80
CA ASN A 130 -5.14 -17.05 5.58
C ASN A 130 -6.51 -16.36 5.80
N GLN A 131 -7.50 -17.15 6.20
CA GLN A 131 -8.91 -16.73 6.27
C GLN A 131 -9.12 -15.65 7.32
N ARG A 132 -10.10 -14.79 7.07
CA ARG A 132 -10.34 -13.60 7.89
C ARG A 132 -11.00 -13.97 9.22
N ASP A 133 -10.66 -13.24 10.28
CA ASP A 133 -11.40 -13.31 11.54
C ASP A 133 -12.70 -12.49 11.40
N HIS A 134 -13.85 -13.15 11.55
CA HIS A 134 -15.17 -12.51 11.42
C HIS A 134 -15.42 -11.44 12.49
N SER A 135 -14.81 -11.56 13.68
CA SER A 135 -14.96 -10.56 14.75
C SER A 135 -14.41 -9.18 14.35
N PHE A 136 -13.52 -9.12 13.36
CA PHE A 136 -13.04 -7.87 12.81
C PHE A 136 -14.16 -7.02 12.21
N GLY A 137 -15.19 -7.66 11.64
CA GLY A 137 -16.35 -7.01 11.04
C GLY A 137 -17.23 -6.24 12.04
N GLU A 138 -17.12 -6.54 13.34
CA GLU A 138 -17.85 -5.87 14.42
C GLU A 138 -17.30 -4.46 14.69
N PHE A 139 -16.05 -4.19 14.30
CA PHE A 139 -15.40 -2.92 14.52
C PHE A 139 -15.76 -1.89 13.43
N ILE A 140 -15.80 -0.62 13.82
CA ILE A 140 -16.04 0.49 12.89
C ILE A 140 -14.92 0.59 11.86
N LEU A 141 -15.29 0.83 10.60
CA LEU A 141 -14.33 0.99 9.51
C LEU A 141 -13.46 2.23 9.71
N LEU A 142 -12.15 2.09 9.46
CA LEU A 142 -11.24 3.23 9.49
C LEU A 142 -11.64 4.27 8.44
N SER A 143 -11.93 3.85 7.22
CA SER A 143 -12.53 4.70 6.19
C SER A 143 -13.19 3.88 5.08
N SER A 144 -13.97 4.54 4.24
CA SER A 144 -14.60 3.97 3.05
C SER A 144 -14.90 5.08 2.04
N LYS A 145 -14.73 4.77 0.75
CA LYS A 145 -15.19 5.65 -0.34
C LYS A 145 -16.69 5.54 -0.61
N LYS A 146 -17.37 4.54 -0.03
CA LYS A 146 -18.83 4.39 -0.11
C LYS A 146 -19.47 5.29 0.94
N SER A 147 -20.41 6.13 0.54
CA SER A 147 -21.02 7.15 1.40
C SER A 147 -21.91 6.58 2.51
N GLU A 148 -22.54 5.43 2.28
CA GLU A 148 -23.57 4.81 3.13
C GLU A 148 -23.02 4.02 4.33
N VAL A 149 -21.71 4.05 4.56
CA VAL A 149 -21.08 3.23 5.60
C VAL A 149 -20.47 4.12 6.67
N ASP A 150 -20.84 3.84 7.92
CA ASP A 150 -20.25 4.45 9.10
C ASP A 150 -18.73 4.19 9.12
N ARG A 151 -17.98 5.28 9.30
CA ARG A 151 -16.53 5.29 9.15
C ARG A 151 -15.89 6.35 10.01
N ILE A 152 -14.66 6.10 10.47
CA ILE A 152 -13.94 7.06 11.29
C ILE A 152 -13.46 8.24 10.45
N PHE A 153 -12.68 8.02 9.40
CA PHE A 153 -12.18 9.09 8.54
C PHE A 153 -13.16 9.37 7.39
N CYS A 154 -13.52 10.64 7.23
CA CYS A 154 -14.35 11.16 6.15
C CYS A 154 -13.77 10.84 4.77
N ASP A 155 -12.45 10.97 4.64
CA ASP A 155 -11.71 10.75 3.40
C ASP A 155 -10.30 10.19 3.69
N TYR A 156 -9.69 9.60 2.67
CA TYR A 156 -8.33 9.05 2.69
C TYR A 156 -7.73 9.05 1.28
N SER A 157 -6.42 8.87 1.18
CA SER A 157 -5.73 8.95 -0.11
C SER A 157 -4.59 7.96 -0.24
N ASN A 158 -4.33 7.51 -1.46
CA ASN A 158 -3.00 7.01 -1.79
C ASN A 158 -1.99 8.17 -1.75
N GLY A 159 -0.71 7.83 -1.63
CA GLY A 159 0.37 8.79 -1.88
C GLY A 159 0.41 9.24 -3.34
N VAL A 160 1.18 10.28 -3.61
CA VAL A 160 1.33 10.84 -4.96
C VAL A 160 2.02 9.82 -5.87
N LYS A 161 1.37 9.51 -7.00
CA LYS A 161 1.93 8.66 -8.06
C LYS A 161 2.32 9.55 -9.24
N THR A 162 3.62 9.61 -9.54
CA THR A 162 4.13 10.47 -10.62
C THR A 162 4.24 9.72 -11.95
N ASN A 163 4.59 8.42 -11.92
CA ASN A 163 5.07 7.60 -13.05
C ASN A 163 6.40 8.05 -13.67
N ARG A 164 7.08 9.02 -13.05
CA ARG A 164 8.32 9.64 -13.54
C ARG A 164 9.20 10.08 -12.37
N ASP A 165 9.41 9.18 -11.42
CA ASP A 165 10.01 9.52 -10.13
C ASP A 165 11.41 10.14 -10.26
N ALA A 166 12.21 9.74 -11.25
CA ALA A 166 13.52 10.33 -11.54
C ALA A 166 13.46 11.83 -11.92
N TRP A 167 12.33 12.28 -12.44
CA TRP A 167 12.07 13.67 -12.81
C TRP A 167 11.37 14.44 -11.69
N CYS A 168 10.43 13.79 -11.00
CA CYS A 168 9.57 14.44 -10.02
C CYS A 168 10.06 14.36 -8.57
N TYR A 169 11.12 13.61 -8.25
CA TYR A 169 11.73 13.56 -6.93
C TYR A 169 13.24 13.80 -6.99
N ASN A 170 13.78 14.55 -6.02
CA ASN A 170 15.22 14.74 -5.87
C ASN A 170 15.56 15.13 -4.42
N TYR A 171 16.78 14.84 -3.95
CA TYR A 171 17.25 15.35 -2.66
C TYR A 171 17.63 16.84 -2.72
N SER A 172 17.98 17.35 -3.90
CA SER A 172 18.22 18.77 -4.17
C SER A 172 17.00 19.43 -4.80
N SER A 173 16.51 20.52 -4.19
CA SER A 173 15.42 21.32 -4.77
C SER A 173 15.82 21.98 -6.08
N GLU A 174 17.08 22.42 -6.19
CA GLU A 174 17.61 23.05 -7.40
C GLU A 174 17.68 22.06 -8.56
N SER A 175 18.20 20.86 -8.32
CA SER A 175 18.24 19.81 -9.35
C SER A 175 16.84 19.37 -9.75
N LEU A 176 15.90 19.32 -8.81
CA LEU A 176 14.48 19.06 -9.12
C LEU A 176 13.90 20.14 -10.05
N SER A 177 14.11 21.42 -9.72
CA SER A 177 13.63 22.53 -10.57
C SER A 177 14.23 22.48 -11.97
N GLY A 178 15.53 22.18 -12.11
CA GLY A 178 16.18 21.97 -13.41
C GLY A 178 15.52 20.83 -14.20
N ASN A 179 15.43 19.64 -13.59
CA ASN A 179 14.81 18.47 -14.22
C ASN A 179 13.39 18.75 -14.74
N ILE A 180 12.55 19.42 -13.94
CA ILE A 180 11.16 19.72 -14.32
C ILE A 180 11.11 20.72 -15.48
N ASN A 181 11.93 21.78 -15.46
CA ASN A 181 11.98 22.73 -16.55
C ASN A 181 12.44 22.07 -17.86
N ASP A 182 13.51 21.27 -17.81
CA ASP A 182 14.03 20.56 -18.99
C ASP A 182 12.96 19.64 -19.59
N MET A 183 12.25 18.88 -18.74
CA MET A 183 11.18 18.00 -19.19
C MET A 183 10.00 18.77 -19.79
N LEU A 184 9.61 19.92 -19.21
CA LEU A 184 8.53 20.76 -19.72
C LEU A 184 8.89 21.41 -21.07
N VAL A 185 10.15 21.81 -21.25
CA VAL A 185 10.65 22.30 -22.55
C VAL A 185 10.52 21.21 -23.61
N VAL A 186 10.97 19.99 -23.30
CA VAL A 186 10.80 18.85 -24.22
C VAL A 186 9.31 18.61 -24.50
N TYR A 187 8.47 18.48 -23.47
CA TYR A 187 7.03 18.26 -23.63
C TYR A 187 6.39 19.31 -24.57
N ASN A 188 6.65 20.60 -24.33
CA ASN A 188 6.04 21.68 -25.12
C ASN A 188 6.56 21.69 -26.57
N SER A 189 7.84 21.35 -26.79
CA SER A 189 8.39 21.22 -28.15
C SER A 189 7.77 20.07 -28.94
N GLU A 190 7.50 18.93 -28.27
CA GLU A 190 6.85 17.77 -28.88
C GLU A 190 5.37 18.07 -29.19
N LEU A 191 4.70 18.82 -28.30
CA LEU A 191 3.34 19.32 -28.54
C LEU A 191 3.26 20.24 -29.77
N GLU A 192 4.22 21.17 -29.92
CA GLU A 192 4.29 22.06 -31.08
C GLU A 192 4.57 21.28 -32.38
N ALA A 193 5.46 20.28 -32.33
CA ALA A 193 5.75 19.43 -33.49
C ALA A 193 4.51 18.65 -33.96
N ILE A 194 3.69 18.14 -33.03
CA ILE A 194 2.41 17.48 -33.34
C ILE A 194 1.42 18.46 -33.94
N TYR A 195 1.35 19.69 -33.40
CA TYR A 195 0.47 20.72 -33.94
C TYR A 195 0.82 21.05 -35.40
N ASN A 196 2.11 21.09 -35.73
CA ASN A 196 2.60 21.38 -37.08
C ASN A 196 2.54 20.17 -38.03
N ASN A 197 2.54 18.95 -37.51
CA ASN A 197 2.48 17.71 -38.30
C ASN A 197 1.70 16.61 -37.55
N SER A 198 0.48 16.33 -38.00
CA SER A 198 -0.38 15.31 -37.39
C SER A 198 0.16 13.88 -37.44
N ASN A 199 1.15 13.60 -38.30
CA ASN A 199 1.83 12.29 -38.37
C ASN A 199 3.10 12.23 -37.50
N TYR A 200 3.41 13.29 -36.76
CA TYR A 200 4.56 13.32 -35.86
C TYR A 200 4.37 12.31 -34.71
N SER A 201 5.43 11.59 -34.38
CA SER A 201 5.47 10.70 -33.22
C SER A 201 6.40 11.28 -32.17
N VAL A 202 5.91 11.39 -30.93
CA VAL A 202 6.72 11.91 -29.82
C VAL A 202 7.97 11.07 -29.58
N THR A 203 9.03 11.73 -29.12
CA THR A 203 10.26 11.06 -28.69
C THR A 203 9.98 9.97 -27.65
N GLN A 204 10.63 8.82 -27.79
CA GLN A 204 10.61 7.75 -26.79
C GLN A 204 11.89 7.73 -25.93
N ASP A 205 12.71 8.76 -26.05
CA ASP A 205 13.94 8.90 -25.28
C ASP A 205 13.65 9.25 -23.82
N SER A 206 13.69 8.22 -22.96
CA SER A 206 13.44 8.33 -21.52
C SER A 206 14.42 9.25 -20.78
N THR A 207 15.55 9.62 -21.39
CA THR A 207 16.52 10.58 -20.83
C THR A 207 16.09 12.04 -21.00
N ARG A 208 15.11 12.30 -21.89
CA ARG A 208 14.56 13.63 -22.17
C ARG A 208 13.19 13.84 -21.54
N ILE A 209 12.37 12.80 -21.51
CA ILE A 209 11.01 12.85 -20.96
C ILE A 209 10.52 11.45 -20.60
N SER A 210 9.74 11.35 -19.51
CA SER A 210 9.08 10.12 -19.12
C SER A 210 7.57 10.22 -19.35
N TRP A 211 7.11 9.61 -20.43
CA TRP A 211 5.69 9.61 -20.81
C TRP A 211 4.85 8.69 -19.92
N SER A 212 3.58 9.07 -19.78
CA SER A 212 2.52 8.29 -19.15
C SER A 212 1.24 8.49 -19.96
N SER A 213 0.27 7.60 -19.85
CA SER A 213 -1.05 7.80 -20.48
C SER A 213 -1.68 9.16 -20.14
N GLY A 214 -1.55 9.64 -18.89
CA GLY A 214 -2.07 10.95 -18.50
C GLY A 214 -1.40 12.11 -19.24
N LEU A 215 -0.06 12.10 -19.31
CA LEU A 215 0.71 13.13 -20.02
C LEU A 215 0.47 13.10 -21.54
N LEU A 216 0.31 11.92 -22.15
CA LEU A 216 -0.07 11.80 -23.57
C LEU A 216 -1.47 12.37 -23.83
N ASN A 217 -2.44 12.11 -22.92
CA ASN A 217 -3.76 12.72 -23.02
C ASN A 217 -3.71 14.26 -22.91
N ASN A 218 -2.76 14.82 -22.16
CA ASN A 218 -2.57 16.28 -22.14
C ASN A 218 -2.09 16.82 -23.50
N VAL A 219 -1.29 16.06 -24.24
CA VAL A 219 -0.89 16.37 -25.62
C VAL A 219 -2.12 16.36 -26.53
N ASP A 220 -2.94 15.31 -26.47
CA ASP A 220 -4.17 15.18 -27.26
C ASP A 220 -5.14 16.35 -27.00
N ARG A 221 -5.19 16.81 -25.75
CA ARG A 221 -5.99 17.97 -25.30
C ARG A 221 -5.33 19.31 -25.58
N LYS A 222 -4.14 19.34 -26.18
CA LYS A 222 -3.37 20.54 -26.52
C LYS A 222 -3.07 21.43 -25.31
N LEU A 223 -2.82 20.81 -24.16
CA LEU A 223 -2.51 21.54 -22.93
C LEU A 223 -1.01 21.86 -22.88
N VAL A 224 -0.70 23.14 -22.71
CA VAL A 224 0.67 23.63 -22.51
C VAL A 224 1.11 23.40 -21.07
N GLY A 225 2.29 22.82 -20.89
CA GLY A 225 2.88 22.64 -19.57
C GLY A 225 3.58 23.91 -19.10
N SER A 226 3.44 24.26 -17.81
CA SER A 226 4.11 25.42 -17.21
C SER A 226 4.76 25.05 -15.87
N PHE A 227 5.92 25.62 -15.61
CA PHE A 227 6.61 25.45 -14.34
C PHE A 227 6.02 26.38 -13.29
N SER A 228 5.78 25.85 -12.09
CA SER A 228 5.29 26.61 -10.96
C SER A 228 6.16 26.35 -9.72
N PRO A 229 6.85 27.36 -9.18
CA PRO A 229 7.71 27.19 -8.00
C PRO A 229 6.97 26.61 -6.78
N ILE A 230 5.67 26.91 -6.63
CA ILE A 230 4.84 26.39 -5.53
C ILE A 230 4.63 24.86 -5.59
N GLY A 231 4.90 24.25 -6.74
CA GLY A 231 4.92 22.80 -6.92
C GLY A 231 6.11 22.13 -6.26
N ILE A 232 7.21 22.84 -5.98
CA ILE A 232 8.36 22.28 -5.27
C ILE A 232 8.03 22.16 -3.78
N ARG A 233 7.81 20.93 -3.32
CA ARG A 233 7.30 20.64 -1.97
C ARG A 233 8.15 19.58 -1.28
N ARG A 234 8.27 19.67 0.05
CA ARG A 234 8.86 18.58 0.85
C ARG A 234 7.94 17.37 0.82
N CYS A 235 8.53 16.20 0.65
CA CYS A 235 7.83 14.92 0.56
C CYS A 235 8.57 13.83 1.35
N LEU A 236 7.81 12.94 1.97
CA LEU A 236 8.33 11.69 2.49
C LEU A 236 8.26 10.62 1.38
N TYR A 237 9.38 10.39 0.69
CA TYR A 237 9.44 9.50 -0.47
C TYR A 237 9.46 8.01 -0.06
N ARG A 238 10.21 7.71 1.00
CA ARG A 238 10.30 6.39 1.67
C ARG A 238 10.31 6.61 3.19
N PRO A 239 10.08 5.58 4.02
CA PRO A 239 10.16 5.74 5.47
C PRO A 239 11.52 6.35 5.86
N PHE A 240 11.48 7.37 6.72
CA PHE A 240 12.66 8.12 7.17
C PHE A 240 13.49 8.82 6.07
N THR A 241 12.93 8.97 4.87
CA THR A 241 13.64 9.55 3.71
C THR A 241 12.85 10.72 3.14
N ARG A 242 13.12 11.92 3.67
CA ARG A 242 12.59 13.18 3.12
C ARG A 242 13.35 13.55 1.84
N SER A 243 12.61 13.99 0.84
CA SER A 243 13.13 14.56 -0.40
C SER A 243 12.29 15.76 -0.83
N TRP A 244 12.70 16.41 -1.93
CA TRP A 244 11.87 17.34 -2.65
C TRP A 244 11.07 16.60 -3.72
N ALA A 245 9.83 17.03 -3.93
CA ALA A 245 8.93 16.55 -4.96
C ALA A 245 8.33 17.71 -5.76
N TYR A 246 8.09 17.51 -7.05
CA TYR A 246 7.28 18.44 -7.85
C TYR A 246 5.83 17.97 -7.86
N PHE A 247 5.03 18.60 -7.02
CA PHE A 247 3.62 18.31 -6.82
C PHE A 247 2.75 19.19 -7.71
N ASP A 248 2.23 18.58 -8.77
CA ASP A 248 1.52 19.26 -9.83
C ASP A 248 0.60 18.28 -10.57
N SER A 249 -0.66 18.65 -10.76
CA SER A 249 -1.64 17.79 -11.42
C SER A 249 -1.35 17.56 -12.90
N PHE A 250 -0.54 18.41 -13.54
CA PHE A 250 -0.17 18.25 -14.94
C PHE A 250 0.91 17.16 -15.10
N LEU A 251 1.93 17.15 -14.23
CA LEU A 251 3.03 16.20 -14.26
C LEU A 251 2.89 15.00 -13.31
N ASN A 252 1.87 14.93 -12.46
CA ASN A 252 1.64 13.75 -11.62
C ASN A 252 0.50 12.91 -12.18
N ASP A 253 0.76 11.63 -12.48
CA ASP A 253 -0.25 10.71 -13.04
C ASP A 253 -1.49 10.58 -12.14
N ARG A 254 -1.30 10.47 -10.82
CA ARG A 254 -2.38 10.50 -9.83
C ARG A 254 -1.95 11.22 -8.56
N PRO A 255 -2.39 12.47 -8.32
CA PRO A 255 -2.11 13.18 -7.07
C PRO A 255 -2.99 12.70 -5.90
N GLY A 256 -4.05 11.92 -6.15
CA GLY A 256 -4.99 11.47 -5.12
C GLY A 256 -5.76 12.64 -4.50
N GLN A 257 -6.09 12.55 -3.20
CA GLN A 257 -6.65 13.68 -2.42
C GLN A 257 -5.56 14.53 -1.75
N MET A 258 -4.27 14.29 -2.05
CA MET A 258 -3.17 15.08 -1.50
C MET A 258 -3.30 16.60 -1.71
N PRO A 259 -3.92 17.13 -2.79
CA PRO A 259 -4.14 18.58 -2.90
C PRO A 259 -5.10 19.16 -1.85
N LYS A 260 -6.05 18.35 -1.36
CA LYS A 260 -6.97 18.73 -0.27
C LYS A 260 -6.38 18.46 1.11
N ILE A 261 -5.47 17.50 1.22
CA ILE A 261 -4.83 17.17 2.50
C ILE A 261 -3.66 18.14 2.77
N PHE A 262 -2.85 18.44 1.75
CA PHE A 262 -1.73 19.36 1.79
C PHE A 262 -1.83 20.42 0.69
N PRO A 263 -2.81 21.35 0.74
CA PRO A 263 -2.75 22.53 -0.09
C PRO A 263 -1.46 23.32 0.14
N PRO A 264 -1.07 24.22 -0.77
CA PRO A 264 0.04 25.13 -0.54
C PRO A 264 -0.09 25.88 0.80
N ASP A 265 1.03 25.99 1.51
CA ASP A 265 1.17 26.74 2.75
C ASP A 265 0.31 26.26 3.94
N LYS A 266 -0.32 25.09 3.84
CA LYS A 266 -1.08 24.48 4.95
C LYS A 266 -0.30 23.34 5.59
N LYS A 267 -0.32 23.32 6.93
CA LYS A 267 0.22 22.23 7.74
C LYS A 267 -0.86 21.18 7.97
N ASN A 268 -0.48 19.92 7.99
CA ASN A 268 -1.37 18.82 8.31
C ASN A 268 -0.56 17.64 8.83
N ILE A 269 -1.25 16.66 9.41
CA ILE A 269 -0.68 15.40 9.86
C ILE A 269 -1.50 14.28 9.25
N ILE A 270 -0.84 13.24 8.76
CA ILE A 270 -1.47 12.05 8.18
C ILE A 270 -0.91 10.80 8.82
N ILE A 271 -1.79 9.85 9.14
CA ILE A 271 -1.40 8.48 9.45
C ILE A 271 -1.45 7.70 8.15
N TRP A 272 -0.42 6.96 7.80
CA TRP A 272 -0.49 5.97 6.73
C TRP A 272 -0.50 4.55 7.27
N THR A 273 -1.13 3.66 6.51
CA THR A 273 -1.14 2.21 6.77
C THR A 273 -0.76 1.44 5.53
N THR A 274 -0.20 0.25 5.72
CA THR A 274 0.02 -0.71 4.63
C THR A 274 -1.24 -0.86 3.78
N GLY A 275 -1.06 -0.84 2.46
CA GLY A 275 -2.18 -1.01 1.53
C GLY A 275 -2.67 -2.46 1.47
N VAL A 276 -3.92 -2.62 1.04
CA VAL A 276 -4.55 -3.93 0.88
C VAL A 276 -3.82 -4.75 -0.19
N GLY A 277 -3.56 -6.02 0.10
CA GLY A 277 -2.83 -6.96 -0.76
C GLY A 277 -1.31 -6.94 -0.57
N ALA A 278 -0.82 -6.30 0.50
CA ALA A 278 0.60 -6.37 0.84
C ALA A 278 0.99 -7.77 1.29
N THR A 279 2.17 -8.21 0.83
CA THR A 279 2.83 -9.44 1.29
C THR A 279 3.76 -9.19 2.48
N LEU A 280 3.97 -7.93 2.85
CA LEU A 280 4.73 -7.53 4.03
C LEU A 280 3.78 -7.36 5.21
N PRO A 281 4.27 -7.59 6.45
CA PRO A 281 3.46 -7.36 7.64
C PRO A 281 2.85 -5.97 7.67
N PHE A 282 1.62 -5.87 8.19
CA PHE A 282 0.96 -4.59 8.39
C PHE A 282 1.85 -3.65 9.19
N SER A 283 1.95 -2.39 8.77
CA SER A 283 2.60 -1.32 9.51
C SER A 283 1.84 -0.02 9.34
N SER A 284 2.13 0.92 10.25
CA SER A 284 1.59 2.27 10.20
C SER A 284 2.68 3.28 10.56
N TRP A 285 2.55 4.50 10.04
CA TRP A 285 3.51 5.57 10.27
C TRP A 285 2.82 6.93 10.08
N ILE A 286 3.41 8.00 10.60
CA ILE A 286 2.81 9.33 10.58
C ILE A 286 3.71 10.32 9.83
N SER A 287 3.11 11.28 9.11
CA SER A 287 3.84 12.29 8.36
C SER A 287 3.18 13.65 8.46
N ASP A 288 4.00 14.70 8.49
CA ASP A 288 3.63 16.12 8.39
C ASP A 288 3.80 16.69 6.97
N THR A 289 4.15 15.84 6.01
CA THR A 289 4.41 16.22 4.61
C THR A 289 3.66 15.33 3.64
N ILE A 290 3.59 15.78 2.38
CA ILE A 290 3.10 14.97 1.25
C ILE A 290 3.89 13.66 1.19
N CYS A 291 3.22 12.58 0.82
CA CYS A 291 3.83 11.25 0.76
C CYS A 291 3.78 10.67 -0.65
N SER A 292 4.82 9.94 -1.03
CA SER A 292 4.84 9.16 -2.28
C SER A 292 3.96 7.93 -2.17
N ILE A 293 3.37 7.47 -3.28
CA ILE A 293 2.68 6.17 -3.31
C ILE A 293 3.61 5.00 -2.93
N GLN A 294 4.92 5.18 -3.08
CA GLN A 294 5.94 4.17 -2.75
C GLN A 294 6.41 4.25 -1.29
N GLN A 295 5.85 5.15 -0.47
CA GLN A 295 6.24 5.30 0.93
C GLN A 295 6.03 4.01 1.72
N GLY A 296 4.98 3.24 1.42
CA GLY A 296 4.67 1.98 2.08
C GLY A 296 4.26 0.87 1.13
N PRO A 297 4.14 -0.38 1.63
CA PRO A 297 3.80 -1.54 0.82
C PRO A 297 2.39 -1.43 0.21
N ALA A 298 2.22 -2.03 -0.97
CA ALA A 298 0.95 -2.15 -1.69
C ALA A 298 0.15 -0.85 -1.85
N ALA A 299 0.83 0.26 -2.16
CA ALA A 299 0.24 1.60 -2.26
C ALA A 299 -0.45 2.00 -0.95
N ALA A 300 0.38 2.41 0.01
CA ALA A 300 -0.02 2.90 1.31
C ALA A 300 -1.22 3.87 1.25
N GLN A 301 -2.10 3.73 2.25
CA GLN A 301 -3.30 4.54 2.42
C GLN A 301 -3.07 5.56 3.52
N HIS A 302 -3.49 6.81 3.30
CA HIS A 302 -3.20 7.94 4.18
C HIS A 302 -4.49 8.57 4.69
N PHE A 303 -4.57 8.73 6.00
CA PHE A 303 -5.74 9.17 6.77
C PHE A 303 -5.38 10.51 7.43
N PRO A 304 -5.97 11.62 6.97
CA PRO A 304 -5.55 12.95 7.40
C PRO A 304 -6.23 13.40 8.68
N LEU A 305 -5.53 14.19 9.49
CA LEU A 305 -6.11 14.88 10.64
C LEU A 305 -7.09 15.97 10.18
N TYR A 306 -6.76 16.69 9.10
CA TYR A 306 -7.61 17.72 8.52
C TYR A 306 -7.82 17.56 7.01
N ILE A 307 -8.91 18.10 6.50
CA ILE A 307 -9.18 18.22 5.06
C ILE A 307 -9.41 19.70 4.76
N TYR A 308 -8.78 20.20 3.70
CA TYR A 308 -8.91 21.57 3.26
C TYR A 308 -9.70 21.66 1.95
N GLU A 309 -10.63 22.59 1.90
CA GLU A 309 -11.47 22.84 0.73
C GLU A 309 -11.33 24.30 0.32
N LYS A 310 -10.98 24.54 -0.95
CA LYS A 310 -10.93 25.89 -1.50
C LYS A 310 -12.35 26.36 -1.74
N VAL A 311 -12.69 27.54 -1.24
CA VAL A 311 -14.00 28.15 -1.47
C VAL A 311 -13.99 28.81 -2.83
N ASP A 312 -14.90 28.39 -3.69
CA ASP A 312 -15.09 29.04 -4.99
C ASP A 312 -15.69 30.43 -4.79
N GLU A 313 -15.03 31.46 -5.32
CA GLU A 313 -15.52 32.85 -5.27
C GLU A 313 -16.91 32.99 -5.91
N ALA A 314 -17.27 32.12 -6.86
CA ALA A 314 -18.60 32.07 -7.48
C ALA A 314 -19.71 31.52 -6.57
N SER A 315 -19.34 30.78 -5.51
CA SER A 315 -20.26 30.18 -4.54
C SER A 315 -20.50 31.08 -3.33
N ALA A 316 -19.63 32.08 -3.10
CA ALA A 316 -19.73 33.04 -2.01
C ALA A 316 -20.98 33.95 -2.07
N GLY A 317 -21.72 33.93 -3.19
CA GLY A 317 -22.97 34.68 -3.39
C GLY A 317 -24.26 33.88 -3.17
N LYS A 318 -24.19 32.56 -2.95
CA LYS A 318 -25.36 31.74 -2.58
C LYS A 318 -25.36 31.55 -1.07
N ASN A 319 -25.82 32.58 -0.35
CA ASN A 319 -26.18 32.46 1.05
C ASN A 319 -27.33 31.46 1.18
N ASP A 320 -27.01 30.21 1.45
CA ASP A 320 -27.95 29.31 2.07
C ASP A 320 -28.19 29.84 3.49
N LEU A 321 -29.42 30.26 3.79
CA LEU A 321 -29.81 30.96 5.02
C LEU A 321 -29.54 30.11 6.29
N PHE A 322 -29.19 28.82 6.11
CA PHE A 322 -28.92 27.83 7.14
C PHE A 322 -27.50 27.25 7.11
N ALA A 323 -26.62 27.70 6.22
CA ALA A 323 -25.23 27.22 6.22
C ALA A 323 -24.43 27.89 7.35
N GLU A 324 -23.73 27.08 8.16
CA GLU A 324 -22.70 27.59 9.08
C GLU A 324 -21.73 28.48 8.30
N GLN A 325 -21.59 29.73 8.74
CA GLN A 325 -20.66 30.69 8.13
C GLN A 325 -19.22 30.27 8.47
N VAL A 326 -18.67 29.32 7.71
CA VAL A 326 -17.26 28.98 7.78
C VAL A 326 -16.48 30.03 7.00
N THR A 327 -15.82 30.93 7.71
CA THR A 327 -14.96 31.95 7.10
C THR A 327 -13.69 31.29 6.54
N PRO A 328 -13.41 31.41 5.22
CA PRO A 328 -12.16 30.94 4.65
C PRO A 328 -10.97 31.69 5.25
N ASP A 329 -9.80 31.06 5.23
CA ASP A 329 -8.55 31.74 5.55
C ASP A 329 -8.08 32.68 4.43
N GLU A 330 -6.95 33.36 4.64
CA GLU A 330 -6.34 34.32 3.71
C GLU A 330 -6.07 33.76 2.29
N ASN A 331 -5.94 32.43 2.16
CA ASN A 331 -5.72 31.76 0.88
C ASN A 331 -7.00 31.14 0.30
N GLY A 332 -8.16 31.45 0.89
CA GLY A 332 -9.47 30.98 0.44
C GLY A 332 -9.78 29.52 0.80
N TYR A 333 -9.11 28.95 1.81
CA TYR A 333 -9.38 27.59 2.26
C TYR A 333 -10.22 27.55 3.52
N THR A 334 -11.12 26.58 3.60
CA THR A 334 -11.77 26.15 4.85
C THR A 334 -11.15 24.85 5.32
N ARG A 335 -11.01 24.67 6.64
CA ARG A 335 -10.46 23.47 7.25
C ARG A 335 -11.57 22.69 7.93
N LYS A 336 -11.67 21.40 7.63
CA LYS A 336 -12.56 20.44 8.28
C LYS A 336 -11.73 19.34 8.94
N ASP A 337 -12.27 18.69 9.96
CA ASP A 337 -11.64 17.51 10.53
C ASP A 337 -11.69 16.35 9.55
N GLY A 338 -10.61 15.57 9.50
CA GLY A 338 -10.58 14.33 8.74
C GLY A 338 -11.40 13.22 9.39
N ILE A 339 -11.61 13.28 10.70
CA ILE A 339 -12.48 12.37 11.45
C ILE A 339 -13.92 12.87 11.39
N SER A 340 -14.84 11.95 11.08
CA SER A 340 -16.27 12.19 10.97
C SER A 340 -16.93 12.28 12.34
N ASP A 341 -18.04 12.99 12.41
CA ASP A 341 -18.81 13.09 13.65
C ASP A 341 -19.43 11.74 14.03
N ALA A 342 -19.85 10.92 13.05
CA ALA A 342 -20.32 9.56 13.28
C ALA A 342 -19.22 8.66 13.85
N GLY A 343 -18.00 8.80 13.34
CA GLY A 343 -16.81 8.13 13.85
C GLY A 343 -16.53 8.48 15.29
N LEU A 344 -16.59 9.77 15.65
CA LEU A 344 -16.43 10.22 17.02
C LEU A 344 -17.58 9.76 17.94
N ALA A 345 -18.82 9.83 17.46
CA ALA A 345 -20.02 9.41 18.20
C ALA A 345 -19.97 7.92 18.56
N HIS A 346 -19.43 7.08 17.68
CA HIS A 346 -19.23 5.65 17.97
C HIS A 346 -18.44 5.41 19.26
N PHE A 347 -17.40 6.21 19.52
CA PHE A 347 -16.59 6.10 20.74
C PHE A 347 -17.27 6.75 21.95
N HIS A 348 -18.07 7.81 21.77
CA HIS A 348 -18.85 8.40 22.85
C HIS A 348 -19.95 7.47 23.37
N VAL A 349 -20.53 6.62 22.52
CA VAL A 349 -21.50 5.60 22.96
C VAL A 349 -20.84 4.61 23.92
N VAL A 350 -19.57 4.27 23.70
CA VAL A 350 -18.81 3.35 24.56
C VAL A 350 -18.28 4.04 25.81
N TYR A 351 -17.91 5.32 25.71
CA TYR A 351 -17.35 6.13 26.80
C TYR A 351 -18.17 7.43 27.02
N PRO A 352 -19.42 7.33 27.53
CA PRO A 352 -20.32 8.48 27.62
C PRO A 352 -19.86 9.56 28.60
N ASP A 353 -19.04 9.19 29.59
CA ASP A 353 -18.54 10.09 30.63
C ASP A 353 -17.21 10.77 30.25
N GLU A 354 -16.64 10.45 29.10
CA GLU A 354 -15.33 10.94 28.66
C GLU A 354 -15.48 12.06 27.62
N ALA A 355 -14.72 13.15 27.80
CA ALA A 355 -14.66 14.25 26.85
C ALA A 355 -13.61 13.96 25.76
N ILE A 356 -13.94 13.05 24.83
CA ILE A 356 -13.06 12.65 23.73
C ILE A 356 -13.24 13.61 22.56
N ASN A 357 -12.15 14.24 22.07
CA ASN A 357 -12.20 14.98 20.82
C ASN A 357 -11.62 14.17 19.64
N LYS A 358 -11.75 14.71 18.43
CA LYS A 358 -11.26 14.04 17.21
C LYS A 358 -9.75 13.86 17.19
N GLU A 359 -8.99 14.78 17.75
CA GLU A 359 -7.54 14.65 17.82
C GLU A 359 -7.13 13.50 18.78
N ASP A 360 -7.81 13.36 19.91
CA ASP A 360 -7.60 12.22 20.82
C ASP A 360 -7.88 10.90 20.14
N LEU A 361 -8.95 10.83 19.34
CA LEU A 361 -9.30 9.66 18.54
C LEU A 361 -8.25 9.39 17.43
N PHE A 362 -7.73 10.43 16.78
CA PHE A 362 -6.66 10.31 15.78
C PHE A 362 -5.42 9.63 16.36
N TYR A 363 -4.95 10.08 17.52
CA TYR A 363 -3.79 9.48 18.18
C TYR A 363 -4.10 8.14 18.84
N TYR A 364 -5.32 7.92 19.33
CA TYR A 364 -5.77 6.59 19.76
C TYR A 364 -5.60 5.55 18.65
N ILE A 365 -6.07 5.88 17.44
CA ILE A 365 -5.93 5.02 16.26
C ILE A 365 -4.45 4.75 15.98
N TYR A 366 -3.62 5.80 16.02
CA TYR A 366 -2.19 5.63 15.79
C TYR A 366 -1.53 4.69 16.81
N GLY A 367 -1.85 4.84 18.10
CA GLY A 367 -1.38 3.94 19.15
C GLY A 367 -1.86 2.50 18.97
N LEU A 368 -3.16 2.32 18.67
CA LEU A 368 -3.75 1.01 18.47
C LEU A 368 -3.15 0.28 17.27
N LEU A 369 -2.90 0.97 16.17
CA LEU A 369 -2.28 0.38 14.96
C LEU A 369 -0.84 -0.12 15.20
N HIS A 370 -0.22 0.25 16.33
CA HIS A 370 1.07 -0.27 16.78
C HIS A 370 0.96 -1.43 17.79
N SER A 371 -0.25 -1.77 18.26
CA SER A 371 -0.46 -2.92 19.15
C SER A 371 -0.07 -4.23 18.45
N GLU A 372 0.88 -4.96 19.05
CA GLU A 372 1.32 -6.26 18.56
C GLU A 372 0.18 -7.29 18.57
N GLU A 373 -0.68 -7.25 19.59
CA GLU A 373 -1.85 -8.11 19.68
C GLU A 373 -2.82 -7.85 18.51
N TYR A 374 -3.14 -6.58 18.25
CA TYR A 374 -4.03 -6.21 17.14
C TYR A 374 -3.45 -6.63 15.79
N ARG A 375 -2.15 -6.36 15.56
CA ARG A 375 -1.48 -6.69 14.30
C ARG A 375 -1.32 -8.19 14.08
N SER A 376 -1.04 -8.95 15.13
CA SER A 376 -0.86 -10.40 15.02
C SER A 376 -2.19 -11.12 14.86
N ARG A 377 -3.21 -10.75 15.66
CA ARG A 377 -4.54 -11.37 15.59
C ARG A 377 -5.24 -11.13 14.27
N TYR A 378 -5.19 -9.89 13.76
CA TYR A 378 -5.91 -9.49 12.55
C TYR A 378 -4.98 -9.39 11.32
N ALA A 379 -3.83 -10.07 11.32
CA ALA A 379 -2.86 -10.01 10.23
C ALA A 379 -3.50 -10.33 8.86
N ASP A 380 -4.34 -11.35 8.82
CA ASP A 380 -5.02 -11.81 7.62
C ASP A 380 -6.07 -10.79 7.14
N ASN A 381 -6.90 -10.25 8.04
CA ASN A 381 -7.83 -9.16 7.71
C ASN A 381 -7.08 -7.93 7.19
N LEU A 382 -6.04 -7.47 7.89
CA LEU A 382 -5.26 -6.28 7.54
C LEU A 382 -4.53 -6.40 6.19
N SER A 383 -4.32 -7.63 5.70
CA SER A 383 -3.76 -7.88 4.37
C SER A 383 -4.84 -7.84 3.25
N LYS A 384 -6.12 -7.96 3.59
CA LYS A 384 -7.22 -8.15 2.63
C LYS A 384 -8.27 -7.04 2.63
N GLU A 385 -8.32 -6.23 3.67
CA GLU A 385 -9.25 -5.11 3.82
C GLU A 385 -8.62 -3.96 4.60
N LEU A 386 -9.27 -2.78 4.55
CA LEU A 386 -8.83 -1.64 5.35
C LEU A 386 -8.98 -1.93 6.84
N PRO A 387 -8.15 -1.32 7.70
CA PRO A 387 -8.27 -1.49 9.14
C PRO A 387 -9.67 -1.16 9.66
N ARG A 388 -10.09 -1.87 10.71
CA ARG A 388 -11.27 -1.56 11.49
C ARG A 388 -10.86 -1.38 12.94
N ILE A 389 -11.36 -0.35 13.58
CA ILE A 389 -10.81 0.14 14.84
C ILE A 389 -11.75 -0.28 15.98
N PRO A 390 -11.37 -1.23 16.84
CA PRO A 390 -12.13 -1.53 18.04
C PRO A 390 -12.17 -0.34 19.00
N ALA A 391 -13.27 -0.20 19.74
CA ALA A 391 -13.27 0.48 21.01
C ALA A 391 -12.78 -0.50 22.08
N VAL A 392 -11.66 -0.19 22.73
CA VAL A 392 -11.12 -1.01 23.83
C VAL A 392 -12.08 -1.07 25.02
N LYS A 393 -11.85 -2.01 25.94
CA LYS A 393 -12.85 -2.32 26.98
C LYS A 393 -13.10 -1.19 27.98
N THR A 394 -12.10 -0.34 28.21
CA THR A 394 -12.18 0.71 29.25
C THR A 394 -11.71 2.05 28.71
N ALA A 395 -12.28 3.14 29.22
CA ALA A 395 -11.82 4.50 28.93
C ALA A 395 -10.35 4.70 29.31
N LYS A 396 -9.88 4.05 30.39
CA LYS A 396 -8.47 4.05 30.79
C LYS A 396 -7.56 3.51 29.68
N ASP A 397 -7.96 2.41 29.04
CA ASP A 397 -7.19 1.84 27.93
C ASP A 397 -7.23 2.74 26.70
N PHE A 398 -8.37 3.38 26.41
CA PHE A 398 -8.48 4.37 25.34
C PHE A 398 -7.44 5.50 25.54
N TRP A 399 -7.40 6.09 26.73
CA TRP A 399 -6.46 7.15 27.04
C TRP A 399 -5.00 6.67 27.05
N ALA A 400 -4.74 5.42 27.46
CA ALA A 400 -3.41 4.82 27.37
C ALA A 400 -2.94 4.72 25.91
N PHE A 401 -3.78 4.22 25.00
CA PHE A 401 -3.47 4.17 23.57
C PHE A 401 -3.34 5.56 22.95
N SER A 402 -4.22 6.50 23.30
CA SER A 402 -4.14 7.88 22.80
C SER A 402 -2.84 8.56 23.23
N LYS A 403 -2.45 8.43 24.50
CA LYS A 403 -1.19 8.96 25.03
C LYS A 403 0.02 8.30 24.37
N ALA A 404 0.03 6.98 24.25
CA ALA A 404 1.11 6.26 23.57
C ALA A 404 1.21 6.67 22.09
N GLY A 405 0.07 6.83 21.42
CA GLY A 405 -0.01 7.31 20.05
C GLY A 405 0.55 8.73 19.88
N ARG A 406 0.25 9.66 20.80
CA ARG A 406 0.85 11.00 20.81
C ARG A 406 2.38 10.94 20.99
N GLN A 407 2.87 10.12 21.92
CA GLN A 407 4.32 9.96 22.15
C GLN A 407 5.04 9.35 20.94
N LEU A 408 4.45 8.32 20.32
CA LEU A 408 4.98 7.73 19.09
C LEU A 408 4.94 8.73 17.94
N ALA A 409 3.86 9.50 17.81
CA ALA A 409 3.75 10.50 16.78
C ALA A 409 4.82 11.58 16.92
N GLU A 410 5.06 12.07 18.14
CA GLU A 410 6.12 13.04 18.41
C GLU A 410 7.48 12.50 17.99
N LEU A 411 7.80 11.25 18.35
CA LEU A 411 9.06 10.61 17.95
C LEU A 411 9.18 10.48 16.43
N HIS A 412 8.11 10.06 15.76
CA HIS A 412 8.11 9.76 14.34
C HIS A 412 8.03 10.99 13.44
N LEU A 413 7.40 12.08 13.90
CA LEU A 413 7.42 13.37 13.19
C LEU A 413 8.78 14.06 13.30
N ASN A 414 9.49 13.85 14.42
CA ASN A 414 10.77 14.47 14.71
C ASN A 414 11.96 13.50 14.55
N TYR A 415 11.83 12.44 13.76
CA TYR A 415 12.85 11.38 13.63
C TYR A 415 14.26 11.88 13.22
N GLU A 416 14.36 13.08 12.63
CA GLU A 416 15.62 13.71 12.22
C GLU A 416 16.35 14.43 13.35
N THR A 417 15.65 14.75 14.45
CA THR A 417 16.14 15.59 15.55
C THR A 417 16.07 14.93 16.93
N VAL A 418 15.74 13.63 16.98
CA VAL A 418 15.75 12.85 18.22
C VAL A 418 17.15 12.75 18.83
N GLU A 419 17.21 12.61 20.15
CA GLU A 419 18.46 12.35 20.85
C GLU A 419 19.10 11.04 20.33
N MET A 420 20.39 11.11 19.99
CA MET A 420 21.12 9.96 19.48
C MET A 420 21.21 8.88 20.56
N TYR A 421 20.94 7.63 20.19
CA TYR A 421 21.19 6.51 21.08
C TYR A 421 22.69 6.43 21.42
N PRO A 422 23.07 6.26 22.70
CA PRO A 422 24.47 6.22 23.10
C PRO A 422 25.13 4.97 22.52
N VAL A 423 25.94 5.16 21.48
CA VAL A 423 26.73 4.11 20.83
C VAL A 423 28.21 4.37 20.99
N LYS A 424 28.99 3.28 21.10
CA LYS A 424 30.44 3.36 20.99
C LYS A 424 30.79 3.50 19.51
N VAL A 425 31.32 4.67 19.12
CA VAL A 425 31.79 4.91 17.77
C VAL A 425 33.20 4.35 17.63
N GLU A 426 33.38 3.34 16.77
CA GLU A 426 34.69 2.81 16.40
C GLU A 426 35.04 3.31 14.99
N GLY A 427 36.01 4.23 14.92
CA GLY A 427 36.43 4.91 13.70
C GLY A 427 37.19 6.19 14.07
N GLY A 428 38.06 6.69 13.18
CA GLY A 428 38.71 7.99 13.37
C GLY A 428 37.67 9.11 13.51
N ALA A 429 38.08 10.26 14.06
CA ALA A 429 37.23 11.45 14.07
C ALA A 429 36.59 11.62 12.69
N VAL A 430 35.27 11.80 12.65
CA VAL A 430 34.58 12.24 11.43
C VAL A 430 35.34 13.49 11.02
N GLY A 431 36.19 13.39 9.99
CA GLY A 431 36.81 14.58 9.42
C GLY A 431 35.72 15.50 8.91
N ASP A 432 36.07 16.68 8.42
CA ASP A 432 35.08 17.62 7.86
C ASP A 432 34.30 17.03 6.65
N ASP A 433 34.71 15.88 6.11
CA ASP A 433 34.05 15.19 5.01
C ASP A 433 32.97 14.20 5.49
N CYS A 434 31.72 14.66 5.51
CA CYS A 434 30.52 13.88 5.79
C CYS A 434 29.83 13.34 4.52
N ARG A 435 30.52 13.30 3.37
CA ARG A 435 29.93 12.83 2.12
C ARG A 435 29.68 11.32 2.15
N VAL A 436 28.46 10.91 1.79
CA VAL A 436 28.07 9.50 1.69
C VAL A 436 27.96 9.07 0.24
N GLU A 437 28.73 8.05 -0.16
CA GLU A 437 28.52 7.34 -1.43
C GLU A 437 27.62 6.12 -1.24
N LYS A 438 27.96 5.23 -0.30
CA LYS A 438 27.19 4.04 0.03
C LYS A 438 27.52 3.50 1.42
N MET A 439 26.55 3.50 2.33
CA MET A 439 26.68 2.85 3.64
C MET A 439 26.63 1.32 3.51
N LYS A 440 27.42 0.61 4.32
CA LYS A 440 27.46 -0.86 4.36
C LYS A 440 27.86 -1.36 5.75
N HIS A 441 27.35 -2.53 6.13
CA HIS A 441 27.88 -3.24 7.29
C HIS A 441 29.26 -3.84 6.96
N PRO A 442 30.21 -3.84 7.91
CA PRO A 442 31.44 -4.59 7.75
C PRO A 442 31.13 -6.10 7.68
N LYS A 443 31.92 -6.85 6.90
CA LYS A 443 31.85 -8.32 6.95
C LYS A 443 32.61 -8.78 8.19
N ILE A 444 31.89 -9.29 9.18
CA ILE A 444 32.49 -9.95 10.33
C ILE A 444 32.75 -11.40 9.92
N LYS A 445 34.03 -11.80 9.83
CA LYS A 445 34.39 -13.20 9.61
C LYS A 445 34.12 -13.97 10.90
N VAL A 446 33.20 -14.92 10.87
CA VAL A 446 33.03 -15.93 11.92
C VAL A 446 33.53 -17.26 11.32
N ASP A 447 34.50 -17.89 11.96
CA ASP A 447 35.06 -19.21 11.60
C ASP A 447 35.58 -19.37 10.16
N GLY A 448 36.28 -18.36 9.63
CA GLY A 448 37.15 -18.53 8.46
C GLY A 448 36.45 -18.81 7.11
N LYS A 449 35.13 -18.76 7.02
CA LYS A 449 34.39 -18.84 5.75
C LYS A 449 33.68 -17.52 5.46
N SER A 450 33.94 -17.01 4.25
CA SER A 450 33.52 -15.71 3.72
C SER A 450 32.06 -15.66 3.30
#